data_AF-A0A7C6QIV4-F1
#
_entry.id   AF-A0A7C6QIV4-F1
#
_cell.length_a   1.000
_cell.length_b   1.000
_cell.length_c   1.000
_cell.angle_alpha   90.00
_cell.angle_beta   90.00
_cell.angle_gamma   90.00
#
_symmetry.space_group_name_H-M   'P 1'
#
loop_
_entity.id
_entity.type
_entity.pdbx_description
1 polymer ?
#
loop_
_entity_poly.entity_id
_entity_poly.type
_entity_poly.pdbx_seq_one_letter_code
_entity_poly.pdbx_strand_id
1 'polypeptide(L)'
;MLKQSVSNFRLWGFTGMDKKIKKGRERLGDLSQRERDVLRLMSMGLSNDDIAAKLYISPHTVKNHVSNIYRKLGIDDRTQVALIALRLGVEALENIDYH
;
A
#
# COMPACT_ATOMS: atom_id res chain seq x y z
N MET A 1 -14.97 -30.27 38.26
CA MET A 1 -15.57 -30.07 36.92
C MET A 1 -14.67 -29.14 36.13
N LEU A 2 -14.22 -29.56 34.95
CA LEU A 2 -13.07 -29.01 34.22
C LEU A 2 -13.31 -27.60 33.64
N LYS A 3 -12.24 -26.79 33.67
CA LYS A 3 -12.05 -25.47 33.05
C LYS A 3 -12.23 -25.51 31.53
N GLN A 4 -12.63 -24.38 30.93
CA GLN A 4 -12.24 -23.87 29.59
C GLN A 4 -12.97 -22.54 29.34
N SER A 5 -12.39 -21.39 29.71
CA SER A 5 -11.49 -20.56 28.89
C SER A 5 -11.94 -20.40 27.45
N VAL A 6 -12.72 -19.35 27.18
CA VAL A 6 -13.13 -18.91 25.84
C VAL A 6 -11.98 -18.25 25.06
N SER A 7 -10.73 -18.38 25.53
CA SER A 7 -9.54 -17.73 24.97
C SER A 7 -8.90 -18.48 23.79
N ASN A 8 -9.67 -19.28 23.03
CA ASN A 8 -9.12 -20.11 21.95
C ASN A 8 -9.57 -19.75 20.54
N PHE A 9 -10.43 -18.74 20.35
CA PHE A 9 -10.81 -18.30 19.00
C PHE A 9 -9.69 -17.57 18.24
N ARG A 10 -8.58 -17.25 18.93
CA ARG A 10 -7.48 -16.45 18.39
C ARG A 10 -6.24 -17.27 17.98
N LEU A 11 -6.26 -18.60 18.10
CA LEU A 11 -5.05 -19.44 18.02
C LEU A 11 -4.99 -20.49 16.89
N TRP A 12 -5.95 -20.55 15.96
CA TRP A 12 -5.83 -21.40 14.77
C TRP A 12 -5.77 -20.56 13.49
N GLY A 13 -4.57 -20.38 12.93
CA GLY A 13 -4.36 -19.92 11.54
C GLY A 13 -4.07 -18.44 11.26
N PHE A 14 -4.24 -17.52 12.22
CA PHE A 14 -4.06 -16.07 11.95
C PHE A 14 -2.62 -15.51 12.09
N THR A 15 -1.72 -16.21 12.79
CA THR A 15 -0.34 -15.74 13.06
C THR A 15 0.50 -15.48 11.81
N GLY A 16 0.22 -16.15 10.70
CA GLY A 16 0.93 -15.95 9.43
C GLY A 16 0.50 -14.71 8.65
N MET A 17 -0.77 -14.29 8.79
CA MET A 17 -1.31 -13.10 8.11
C MET A 17 -0.86 -11.82 8.79
N ASP A 18 -0.82 -11.79 10.12
CA ASP A 18 -0.37 -10.64 10.90
C ASP A 18 1.08 -10.26 10.55
N LYS A 19 1.94 -11.26 10.34
CA LYS A 19 3.34 -11.07 9.94
C LYS A 19 3.48 -10.49 8.52
N LYS A 20 2.65 -10.96 7.58
CA LYS A 20 2.63 -10.45 6.19
C LYS A 20 2.08 -9.03 6.12
N ILE A 21 1.04 -8.71 6.90
CA ILE A 21 0.48 -7.36 7.01
C ILE A 21 1.50 -6.40 7.63
N LYS A 22 2.19 -6.81 8.71
CA LYS A 22 3.24 -6.00 9.33
C LYS A 22 4.38 -5.66 8.36
N LYS A 23 4.88 -6.66 7.63
CA LYS A 23 5.93 -6.47 6.62
C LYS A 23 5.45 -5.61 5.43
N GLY A 24 4.18 -5.72 5.05
CA GLY A 24 3.56 -4.85 4.04
C GLY A 24 3.50 -3.39 4.50
N ARG A 25 3.14 -3.14 5.76
CA ARG A 25 3.15 -1.79 6.36
C ARG A 25 4.55 -1.20 6.46
N GLU A 26 5.54 -1.99 6.86
CA GLU A 26 6.95 -1.56 6.89
C GLU A 26 7.42 -1.11 5.50
N ARG A 27 7.15 -1.90 4.46
CA ARG A 27 7.49 -1.54 3.06
C ARG A 27 6.77 -0.30 2.54
N LEU A 28 5.55 -0.02 2.99
CA LEU A 28 4.87 1.24 2.69
C LEU A 28 5.52 2.44 3.40
N GLY A 29 6.08 2.23 4.60
CA GLY A 29 6.84 3.24 5.33
C GLY A 29 8.10 3.71 4.57
N ASP A 30 8.69 2.84 3.75
CA ASP A 30 9.87 3.16 2.92
C ASP A 30 9.55 4.02 1.69
N LEU A 31 8.26 4.17 1.35
CA LEU A 31 7.83 5.06 0.27
C LEU A 31 7.91 6.51 0.72
N SER A 32 8.47 7.38 -0.11
CA SER A 32 8.39 8.84 0.05
C SER A 32 6.96 9.34 -0.08
N GLN A 33 6.69 10.57 0.37
CA GLN A 33 5.36 11.17 0.23
C GLN A 33 4.85 11.14 -1.21
N ARG A 34 5.70 11.53 -2.18
CA ARG A 34 5.31 11.51 -3.60
C ARG A 34 5.05 10.11 -4.15
N GLU A 35 5.81 9.11 -3.71
CA GLU A 35 5.54 7.72 -4.08
C GLU A 35 4.22 7.21 -3.48
N ARG A 36 3.84 7.67 -2.27
CA ARG A 36 2.54 7.36 -1.66
C ARG A 36 1.39 8.02 -2.42
N ASP A 37 1.55 9.27 -2.85
CA ASP A 37 0.55 9.97 -3.66
C ASP A 37 0.33 9.26 -5.00
N VAL A 38 1.42 8.87 -5.68
CA VAL A 38 1.36 8.09 -6.93
C VAL A 38 0.70 6.74 -6.70
N LEU A 39 1.10 6.01 -5.65
CA LEU A 39 0.52 4.71 -5.30
C LEU A 39 -0.99 4.79 -5.03
N ARG A 40 -1.44 5.86 -4.36
CA ARG A 40 -2.87 6.13 -4.10
C ARG A 40 -3.64 6.33 -5.40
N LEU A 41 -3.11 7.09 -6.34
CA LEU A 41 -3.78 7.30 -7.62
C LEU A 41 -3.76 6.03 -8.49
N MET A 42 -2.70 5.21 -8.41
CA MET A 42 -2.66 3.90 -9.05
C MET A 42 -3.74 2.95 -8.51
N SER A 43 -3.99 2.95 -7.19
CA SER A 43 -5.00 2.09 -6.57
C SER A 43 -6.44 2.47 -6.96
N MET A 44 -6.64 3.72 -7.38
CA MET A 44 -7.89 4.22 -7.98
C MET A 44 -8.02 3.87 -9.48
N GLY A 45 -7.02 3.19 -10.07
CA GLY A 45 -7.05 2.75 -11.47
C GLY A 45 -6.63 3.81 -12.49
N LEU A 46 -6.09 4.96 -12.06
CA LEU A 46 -5.68 6.03 -12.98
C LEU A 46 -4.49 5.60 -13.84
N SER A 47 -4.40 6.10 -15.07
CA SER A 47 -3.23 5.92 -15.93
C SER A 47 -2.05 6.80 -15.49
N ASN A 48 -0.84 6.54 -16.00
CA ASN A 48 0.30 7.39 -15.67
C ASN A 48 0.14 8.84 -16.18
N ASP A 49 -0.62 9.04 -17.26
CA ASP A 49 -0.90 10.36 -17.81
C ASP A 49 -1.92 11.11 -16.94
N ASP A 50 -2.95 10.41 -16.44
CA ASP A 50 -3.91 11.00 -15.49
C ASP A 50 -3.24 11.37 -14.16
N ILE A 51 -2.33 10.52 -13.68
CA ILE A 51 -1.53 10.77 -12.48
C ILE A 51 -0.63 12.00 -12.69
N ALA A 52 0.01 12.09 -13.85
CA ALA A 52 0.86 13.22 -14.22
C ALA A 52 0.06 14.54 -14.20
N ALA A 53 -1.14 14.53 -14.80
CA ALA A 53 -2.04 15.67 -14.79
C ALA A 53 -2.49 16.06 -13.37
N LYS A 54 -2.86 15.08 -12.51
CA LYS A 54 -3.30 15.34 -11.14
C LYS A 54 -2.19 15.84 -10.21
N LEU A 55 -0.96 15.37 -10.41
CA LEU A 55 0.18 15.73 -9.56
C LEU A 55 1.01 16.90 -10.12
N TYR A 56 0.62 17.45 -11.27
CA TYR A 56 1.30 18.52 -11.99
C TYR A 56 2.78 18.20 -12.28
N ILE A 57 3.05 16.99 -12.75
CA ILE A 57 4.40 16.50 -13.11
C ILE A 57 4.37 15.82 -14.48
N SER A 58 5.53 15.52 -15.06
CA SER A 58 5.58 14.83 -16.36
C SER A 58 5.21 13.34 -16.25
N PRO A 59 4.64 12.72 -17.30
CA PRO A 59 4.43 11.27 -17.35
C PRO A 59 5.72 10.46 -17.17
N HIS A 60 6.86 11.01 -17.61
CA HIS A 60 8.18 10.41 -17.39
C HIS A 60 8.53 10.39 -15.89
N THR A 61 8.28 11.48 -15.17
CA THR A 61 8.46 11.55 -13.71
C THR A 61 7.57 10.55 -12.99
N VAL A 62 6.31 10.39 -13.42
CA VAL A 62 5.41 9.36 -12.88
C VAL A 62 5.98 7.96 -13.11
N LYS A 63 6.46 7.64 -14.31
CA LYS A 63 7.12 6.34 -14.59
C LYS A 63 8.29 6.08 -13.64
N ASN A 64 9.11 7.09 -13.34
CA ASN A 64 10.21 6.96 -12.39
C ASN A 64 9.72 6.66 -10.96
N HIS A 65 8.66 7.33 -10.51
CA HIS A 65 8.04 7.03 -9.21
C HIS A 65 7.47 5.60 -9.18
N VAL A 66 6.77 5.16 -10.24
CA VAL A 66 6.22 3.80 -10.34
C VAL A 66 7.34 2.75 -10.26
N SER A 67 8.44 2.93 -11.00
CA SER A 67 9.60 2.04 -10.94
C SER A 67 10.22 1.97 -9.54
N ASN A 68 10.31 3.11 -8.84
CA ASN A 68 10.81 3.13 -7.47
C ASN A 68 9.86 2.44 -6.49
N ILE A 69 8.55 2.64 -6.63
CA ILE A 69 7.51 1.94 -5.85
C ILE A 69 7.65 0.43 -6.04
N TYR A 70 7.75 -0.02 -7.29
CA TYR A 70 7.91 -1.44 -7.61
C TYR A 70 9.13 -2.04 -6.95
N ARG A 71 10.27 -1.36 -7.05
CA ARG A 71 11.52 -1.77 -6.39
C ARG A 71 11.38 -1.84 -4.86
N LYS A 72 10.74 -0.84 -4.24
CA LYS A 72 10.58 -0.78 -2.77
C LYS A 72 9.58 -1.80 -2.24
N LEU A 73 8.49 -2.05 -2.98
CA LEU A 73 7.50 -3.06 -2.61
C LEU A 73 7.96 -4.48 -2.97
N GLY A 74 8.89 -4.61 -3.92
CA GLY A 74 9.38 -5.87 -4.48
C GLY A 74 8.37 -6.52 -5.42
N ILE A 75 7.63 -5.71 -6.20
CA ILE A 75 6.48 -6.12 -7.01
C ILE A 75 6.53 -5.33 -8.32
N ASP A 76 6.38 -6.01 -9.44
CA ASP A 76 6.44 -5.45 -10.80
C ASP A 76 5.08 -5.45 -11.52
N ASP A 77 4.05 -6.04 -10.91
CA ASP A 77 2.68 -6.06 -11.45
C ASP A 77 1.81 -4.92 -10.87
N ARG A 78 1.30 -4.07 -11.76
CA ARG A 78 0.42 -2.94 -11.43
C ARG A 78 -0.81 -3.39 -10.66
N THR A 79 -1.40 -4.53 -11.03
CA THR A 79 -2.61 -5.06 -10.40
C THR A 79 -2.34 -5.47 -8.96
N GLN A 80 -1.25 -6.21 -8.73
CA GLN A 80 -0.79 -6.56 -7.38
C GLN A 80 -0.49 -5.33 -6.53
N VAL A 81 0.17 -4.32 -7.09
CA VAL A 81 0.48 -3.06 -6.37
C VAL A 81 -0.79 -2.31 -5.98
N ALA A 82 -1.76 -2.19 -6.90
CA ALA A 82 -3.06 -1.58 -6.60
C ALA A 82 -3.81 -2.35 -5.49
N LEU A 83 -3.83 -3.69 -5.56
CA LEU A 83 -4.45 -4.52 -4.52
C LEU A 83 -3.79 -4.38 -3.15
N ILE A 84 -2.46 -4.22 -3.11
CA ILE A 84 -1.73 -4.03 -1.86
C ILE A 84 -2.01 -2.65 -1.26
N ALA A 85 -2.07 -1.61 -2.09
CA ALA A 85 -2.46 -0.28 -1.65
C ALA A 85 -3.88 -0.28 -1.08
N LEU A 86 -4.82 -0.99 -1.70
CA LEU A 86 -6.18 -1.17 -1.17
C LEU A 86 -6.20 -1.95 0.14
N ARG A 87 -5.49 -3.09 0.20
CA ARG A 87 -5.52 -4.02 1.34
C ARG A 87 -4.80 -3.49 2.58
N LEU A 88 -3.78 -2.65 2.42
CA LEU A 88 -3.05 -2.06 3.52
C LEU A 88 -3.70 -0.77 4.06
N GLY A 89 -4.81 -0.35 3.47
CA GLY A 89 -5.57 0.83 3.85
C GLY A 89 -4.97 2.08 3.21
N VAL A 90 -5.59 2.53 2.13
CA VAL A 90 -5.36 3.88 1.57
C VAL A 90 -5.73 4.95 2.62
N GLU A 91 -6.55 4.60 3.61
CA GLU A 91 -6.89 5.40 4.80
C GLU A 91 -5.66 5.73 5.67
N ALA A 92 -4.59 4.93 5.66
CA ALA A 92 -3.35 5.27 6.37
C ALA A 92 -2.54 6.39 5.68
N LEU A 93 -2.98 6.86 4.51
CA LEU A 93 -2.41 7.99 3.76
C LEU A 93 -3.31 9.24 3.83
N GLU A 94 -4.33 9.24 4.69
CA GLU A 94 -5.10 10.43 5.05
C GLU A 94 -4.31 11.34 5.99
N ASN A 95 -3.24 11.94 5.47
CA ASN A 95 -2.67 13.18 5.98
C ASN A 95 -2.18 13.98 4.77
N ILE A 96 -3.13 14.33 3.90
CA ILE A 96 -2.91 15.40 2.94
C ILE A 96 -3.61 16.62 3.53
N ASP A 97 -2.92 17.25 4.49
CA ASP A 97 -3.14 18.67 4.75
C ASP A 97 -2.81 19.40 3.45
N TYR A 98 -3.85 19.88 2.79
CA TYR A 98 -3.73 20.91 1.77
C TYR A 98 -3.62 22.25 2.51
N HIS A 99 -2.38 22.71 2.72
CA HIS A 99 -2.07 24.12 2.99
C HIS A 99 -1.23 24.68 1.85
#